data_AF-A0A1J3DKB1-F1
#
_entry.id   AF-A0A1J3DKB1-F1
#
_cell.length_a   1.000
_cell.length_b   1.000
_cell.length_c   1.000
_cell.angle_alpha   90.00
_cell.angle_beta   90.00
_cell.angle_gamma   90.00
#
_symmetry.space_group_name_H-M   'P 1'
#
loop_
_entity.id
_entity.type
_entity.pdbx_description
1 polymer ?
#
loop_
_entity_poly.entity_id
_entity_poly.type
_entity_poly.pdbx_seq_one_letter_code
_entity_poly.pdbx_strand_id
1 'polypeptide(L)'
;TAWYRMLPEVILLKEFEDEQAVNLVKACPKKVFDIEDMGKGRKRATVARPRDCTLCRECLREEFGVPIIKPKVEPVKDEDKDEEKETQIERKEWIDNVALHRVKNHFIFKIESTGSLPPEVLFTEAVKIL
;
A
#
# COMPACT_ATOMS: atom_id res chain seq x y z
N THR A 1 -26.99 4.71 -6.89
CA THR A 1 -26.38 3.73 -5.94
C THR A 1 -25.95 4.45 -4.67
N ALA A 2 -26.11 3.86 -3.50
CA ALA A 2 -25.59 4.43 -2.25
C ALA A 2 -24.73 3.40 -1.52
N TRP A 3 -23.52 3.78 -1.15
CA TRP A 3 -22.60 2.93 -0.39
C TRP A 3 -21.64 3.77 0.45
N TYR A 4 -20.93 3.13 1.36
CA TYR A 4 -19.87 3.75 2.15
C TYR A 4 -18.62 2.89 2.18
N ARG A 5 -17.48 3.51 2.48
CA ARG A 5 -16.26 2.81 2.92
C ARG A 5 -15.64 3.54 4.09
N MET A 6 -14.88 2.84 4.92
CA MET A 6 -14.07 3.50 5.96
C MET A 6 -12.85 4.19 5.34
N LEU A 7 -12.37 5.27 5.98
CA LEU A 7 -11.12 5.94 5.61
C LEU A 7 -9.95 4.96 5.72
N PRO A 8 -9.18 4.75 4.65
CA PRO A 8 -7.95 3.97 4.72
C PRO A 8 -6.90 4.72 5.53
N GLU A 9 -6.13 3.97 6.29
CA GLU A 9 -4.96 4.44 7.01
C GLU A 9 -3.77 3.60 6.55
N VAL A 10 -2.75 4.26 6.04
CA VAL A 10 -1.55 3.62 5.47
C VAL A 10 -0.36 4.14 6.25
N ILE A 11 0.40 3.23 6.84
CA ILE A 11 1.53 3.54 7.73
C ILE A 11 2.76 2.82 7.20
N LEU A 12 3.86 3.56 7.03
CA LEU A 12 5.17 2.98 6.76
C LEU A 12 5.84 2.70 8.11
N LEU A 13 6.11 1.43 8.41
CA LEU A 13 6.75 1.04 9.69
C LEU A 13 8.27 1.24 9.66
N LYS A 14 8.85 1.34 8.46
CA LYS A 14 10.25 1.70 8.22
C LYS A 14 10.33 2.80 7.17
N GLU A 15 11.46 3.49 7.13
CA GLU A 15 11.77 4.42 6.06
C GLU A 15 12.14 3.63 4.79
N PHE A 16 11.44 3.90 3.70
CA PHE A 16 11.77 3.35 2.38
C PHE A 16 12.60 4.39 1.65
N GLU A 17 13.85 4.06 1.33
CA GLU A 17 14.79 4.98 0.69
C GLU A 17 15.14 4.56 -0.75
N ASP A 18 15.60 5.53 -1.54
CA ASP A 18 16.18 5.36 -2.86
C ASP A 18 15.38 4.44 -3.81
N GLU A 19 15.90 3.26 -4.17
CA GLU A 19 15.23 2.32 -5.07
C GLU A 19 13.94 1.75 -4.47
N GLN A 20 13.94 1.46 -3.17
CA GLN A 20 12.76 0.96 -2.46
C GLN A 20 11.65 2.01 -2.45
N ALA A 21 12.00 3.29 -2.28
CA ALA A 21 11.04 4.39 -2.35
C ALA A 21 10.35 4.45 -3.73
N VAL A 22 11.16 4.36 -4.79
CA VAL A 22 10.67 4.36 -6.18
C VAL A 22 9.76 3.16 -6.45
N ASN A 23 10.13 1.96 -5.97
CA ASN A 23 9.34 0.76 -6.17
C ASN A 23 8.01 0.80 -5.41
N LEU A 24 8.00 1.30 -4.18
CA LEU A 24 6.78 1.46 -3.39
C LEU A 24 5.79 2.43 -4.07
N VAL A 25 6.29 3.53 -4.65
CA VAL A 25 5.47 4.47 -5.42
C VAL A 25 4.89 3.82 -6.67
N LYS A 26 5.69 3.01 -7.39
CA LYS A 26 5.22 2.25 -8.57
C LYS A 26 4.18 1.19 -8.20
N ALA A 27 4.31 0.57 -7.04
CA ALA A 27 3.42 -0.49 -6.58
C ALA A 27 1.96 -0.03 -6.44
N CYS A 28 1.73 1.24 -6.10
CA CYS A 28 0.38 1.73 -5.86
C CYS A 28 -0.22 2.40 -7.12
N PRO A 29 -1.20 1.80 -7.81
CA PRO A 29 -1.82 2.40 -8.99
C PRO A 29 -2.62 3.67 -8.69
N LYS A 30 -2.98 3.87 -7.41
CA LYS A 30 -3.67 5.07 -6.93
C LYS A 30 -2.73 6.18 -6.48
N LYS A 31 -1.42 6.00 -6.64
CA LYS A 31 -0.38 6.97 -6.26
C LYS A 31 -0.54 7.39 -4.80
N VAL A 32 -0.82 6.46 -3.89
CA VAL A 32 -0.94 6.76 -2.46
C VAL A 32 0.37 7.28 -1.89
N PHE A 33 1.49 6.76 -2.41
CA PHE A 33 2.83 7.13 -2.03
C PHE A 33 3.40 8.21 -2.97
N ASP A 34 4.34 9.00 -2.46
CA ASP A 34 5.11 9.98 -3.21
C ASP A 34 6.58 9.96 -2.77
N ILE A 35 7.44 10.66 -3.51
CA ILE A 35 8.88 10.76 -3.20
C ILE A 35 9.18 12.14 -2.61
N GLU A 36 9.84 12.14 -1.45
CA GLU A 36 10.45 13.32 -0.85
C GLU A 36 11.97 13.28 -1.02
N ASP A 37 12.55 14.39 -1.45
CA ASP A 37 14.00 14.58 -1.53
C ASP A 37 14.53 15.05 -0.17
N MET A 38 15.46 14.29 0.40
CA MET A 38 16.07 14.55 1.71
C MET A 38 17.38 15.37 1.60
N GLY A 39 17.76 15.78 0.40
CA GLY A 39 19.04 16.41 0.10
C GLY A 39 20.16 15.39 -0.07
N LYS A 40 21.30 15.84 -0.64
CA LYS A 40 22.45 14.99 -1.01
C LYS A 40 22.08 13.83 -1.97
N GLY A 41 20.98 13.94 -2.70
CA GLY A 41 20.51 12.93 -3.65
C GLY A 41 19.74 11.77 -3.03
N ARG A 42 19.50 11.77 -1.71
CA ARG A 42 18.72 10.73 -1.02
C ARG A 42 17.23 10.98 -1.19
N LYS A 43 16.48 9.93 -1.50
CA LYS A 43 15.03 9.98 -1.69
C LYS A 43 14.34 9.09 -0.68
N ARG A 44 13.20 9.50 -0.13
CA ARG A 44 12.35 8.65 0.73
C ARG A 44 10.91 8.63 0.25
N ALA A 45 10.20 7.52 0.48
CA ALA A 45 8.78 7.47 0.22
C ALA A 45 7.96 8.05 1.38
N THR A 46 6.90 8.78 1.05
CA THR A 46 5.90 9.24 2.03
C THR A 46 4.49 8.91 1.59
N VAL A 47 3.58 8.83 2.57
CA VAL A 47 2.16 8.54 2.34
C VAL A 47 1.42 9.85 2.05
N ALA A 48 1.52 10.36 0.82
CA ALA A 48 0.94 11.64 0.45
C ALA A 48 -0.59 11.63 0.31
N ARG A 49 -1.18 10.51 -0.16
CA ARG A 49 -2.61 10.41 -0.50
C ARG A 49 -3.28 9.18 0.12
N PRO A 50 -3.33 9.06 1.47
CA PRO A 50 -3.88 7.88 2.14
C PRO A 50 -5.36 7.63 1.82
N ARG A 51 -6.16 8.69 1.63
CA ARG A 51 -7.60 8.59 1.32
C ARG A 51 -7.88 7.90 -0.02
N ASP A 52 -6.95 7.97 -0.97
CA ASP A 52 -7.06 7.39 -2.31
C ASP A 52 -6.76 5.88 -2.34
N CYS A 53 -6.20 5.35 -1.24
CA CYS A 53 -5.92 3.92 -1.13
C CYS A 53 -7.20 3.10 -1.27
N THR A 54 -7.24 2.24 -2.28
CA THR A 54 -8.33 1.27 -2.48
C THR A 54 -8.15 0.00 -1.66
N LEU A 55 -7.08 -0.10 -0.86
CA LEU A 55 -6.67 -1.31 -0.15
C LEU A 55 -6.54 -2.51 -1.09
N CYS A 56 -6.03 -2.26 -2.30
CA CYS A 56 -5.71 -3.31 -3.29
C CYS A 56 -4.54 -4.21 -2.88
N ARG A 57 -3.76 -3.80 -1.87
CA ARG A 57 -2.60 -4.53 -1.31
C ARG A 57 -1.45 -4.76 -2.28
N GLU A 58 -1.42 -4.09 -3.43
CA GLU A 58 -0.30 -4.17 -4.38
C GLU A 58 1.05 -3.77 -3.77
N CYS A 59 1.06 -2.78 -2.87
CA CYS A 59 2.27 -2.39 -2.12
C CYS A 59 2.80 -3.47 -1.16
N LEU A 60 2.03 -4.54 -0.90
CA LEU A 60 2.47 -5.70 -0.13
C LEU A 60 2.98 -6.84 -1.02
N ARG A 61 2.96 -6.69 -2.35
CA ARG A 61 3.47 -7.73 -3.25
C ARG A 61 4.99 -7.70 -3.27
N GLU A 62 5.57 -8.90 -3.24
CA GLU A 62 7.02 -9.12 -3.20
C GLU A 62 7.74 -8.56 -4.44
N GLU A 63 7.08 -8.54 -5.59
CA GLU A 63 7.64 -8.05 -6.87
C GLU A 63 8.12 -6.60 -6.82
N PHE A 64 7.66 -5.81 -5.85
CA PHE A 64 8.10 -4.43 -5.64
C PHE A 64 9.19 -4.32 -4.56
N GLY A 65 9.31 -5.31 -3.68
CA GLY A 65 10.22 -5.28 -2.53
C GLY A 65 11.60 -5.87 -2.76
N VAL A 66 11.74 -6.66 -3.83
CA VAL A 66 13.01 -7.28 -4.20
C VAL A 66 13.65 -6.40 -5.28
N PRO A 67 14.92 -5.97 -5.15
CA PRO A 67 15.64 -5.42 -6.30
C PRO A 67 15.58 -6.46 -7.41
N ILE A 68 15.33 -6.08 -8.66
CA ILE A 68 15.29 -7.03 -9.80
C ILE A 68 16.74 -7.48 -10.11
N ILE A 69 17.39 -8.13 -9.16
CA ILE A 69 18.55 -8.96 -9.37
C ILE A 69 17.95 -10.35 -9.51
N LYS A 70 17.80 -10.81 -10.76
CA LYS A 70 17.62 -12.25 -11.00
C LYS A 70 18.80 -12.91 -10.29
N PRO A 71 18.57 -13.81 -9.32
CA PRO A 71 19.68 -14.47 -8.68
C PRO A 71 20.40 -15.24 -9.79
N LYS A 72 21.66 -14.88 -10.07
CA LYS A 72 22.60 -15.85 -10.63
C LYS A 72 22.83 -16.85 -9.50
N VAL A 73 21.93 -17.82 -9.37
CA VAL A 73 22.29 -19.05 -8.67
C VAL A 73 23.17 -19.79 -9.68
N GLU A 74 24.48 -19.63 -9.55
CA GLU A 74 25.39 -20.59 -10.16
C GLU A 74 25.17 -21.92 -9.42
N PRO A 75 25.04 -23.06 -10.14
CA PRO A 75 24.79 -24.34 -9.49
C PRO A 75 25.96 -24.66 -8.57
N VAL A 76 25.74 -24.61 -7.26
CA VAL A 76 26.69 -25.11 -6.27
C VAL A 76 26.71 -26.62 -6.42
N LYS A 77 27.80 -27.13 -6.98
CA LYS A 77 28.23 -28.49 -6.72
C LYS A 77 28.99 -28.40 -5.42
N ASP A 78 28.58 -29.15 -4.40
CA ASP A 78 29.47 -30.12 -3.77
C ASP A 78 28.71 -31.02 -2.80
N GLU A 79 29.23 -32.25 -2.74
CA GLU A 79 28.78 -33.39 -1.96
C GLU A 79 29.11 -33.16 -0.47
N ASP A 80 28.28 -33.74 0.41
CA ASP A 80 28.41 -33.78 1.88
C ASP A 80 27.78 -32.63 2.70
N LYS A 81 26.62 -33.01 3.27
CA LYS A 81 25.93 -32.52 4.49
C LYS A 81 26.57 -31.33 5.21
N ASP A 82 25.94 -30.16 5.07
CA ASP A 82 25.47 -29.32 6.17
C ASP A 82 24.39 -28.37 5.62
N GLU A 83 23.30 -28.18 6.38
CA GLU A 83 22.04 -27.56 5.94
C GLU A 83 22.21 -26.17 5.28
N GLU A 84 21.80 -26.10 4.01
CA GLU A 84 21.57 -24.88 3.24
C GLU A 84 20.54 -23.96 3.93
N LYS A 85 21.03 -23.03 4.77
CA LYS A 85 20.24 -21.94 5.33
C LYS A 85 20.47 -20.66 4.53
N GLU A 86 20.08 -20.68 3.27
CA GLU A 86 20.02 -19.46 2.46
C GLU A 86 18.60 -19.29 1.90
N THR A 87 18.10 -18.05 1.92
CA THR A 87 16.89 -17.52 1.25
C THR A 87 15.55 -17.38 2.01
N GLN A 88 15.40 -17.61 3.31
CA GLN A 88 14.10 -17.31 3.99
C GLN A 88 14.04 -15.98 4.76
N ILE A 89 15.18 -15.39 5.10
CA ILE A 89 15.26 -14.31 6.10
C ILE A 89 14.90 -12.93 5.50
N GLU A 90 15.16 -12.67 4.22
CA GLU A 90 14.82 -11.38 3.57
C GLU A 90 13.36 -11.31 3.06
N ARG A 91 12.73 -12.47 2.79
CA ARG A 91 11.39 -12.57 2.20
C ARG A 91 10.28 -11.91 3.02
N LYS A 92 10.39 -11.96 4.34
CA LYS A 92 9.37 -11.46 5.27
C LYS A 92 9.45 -9.94 5.46
N GLU A 93 10.59 -9.33 5.15
CA GLU A 93 10.87 -7.95 5.58
C GLU A 93 9.99 -6.92 4.87
N TRP A 94 9.78 -7.01 3.55
CA TRP A 94 9.03 -6.00 2.79
C TRP A 94 7.56 -5.90 3.21
N ILE A 95 6.87 -7.05 3.26
CA ILE A 95 5.44 -7.16 3.55
C ILE A 95 5.13 -6.59 4.94
N ASP A 96 6.04 -6.81 5.88
CA ASP A 96 5.88 -6.39 7.26
C ASP A 96 6.14 -4.89 7.47
N ASN A 97 6.62 -4.14 6.46
CA ASN A 97 6.96 -2.72 6.61
C ASN A 97 5.87 -1.73 6.15
N VAL A 98 4.74 -2.21 5.61
CA VAL A 98 3.60 -1.38 5.23
C VAL A 98 2.34 -1.86 5.95
N ALA A 99 1.81 -1.04 6.85
CA ALA A 99 0.58 -1.35 7.58
C ALA A 99 -0.63 -0.70 6.89
N LEU A 100 -1.64 -1.51 6.58
CA LEU A 100 -2.88 -1.08 5.94
C LEU A 100 -4.07 -1.28 6.87
N HIS A 101 -4.68 -0.19 7.30
CA HIS A 101 -5.80 -0.17 8.24
C HIS A 101 -7.00 0.61 7.70
N ARG A 102 -8.08 0.61 8.48
CA ARG A 102 -9.27 1.42 8.27
C ARG A 102 -9.65 2.10 9.57
N VAL A 103 -9.86 3.41 9.53
CA VAL A 103 -10.31 4.18 10.69
C VAL A 103 -11.79 3.87 10.95
N LYS A 104 -12.07 3.11 12.00
CA LYS A 104 -13.39 2.53 12.30
C LYS A 104 -14.54 3.56 12.36
N ASN A 105 -14.23 4.78 12.79
CA ASN A 105 -15.23 5.84 13.00
C ASN A 105 -15.20 6.93 11.91
N HIS A 106 -14.52 6.70 10.79
CA HIS A 106 -14.47 7.65 9.68
C HIS A 106 -15.05 7.00 8.42
N PHE A 107 -16.29 7.34 8.09
CA PHE A 107 -16.98 6.83 6.91
C PHE A 107 -16.94 7.83 5.76
N ILE A 108 -16.75 7.31 4.55
CA ILE A 108 -16.77 8.04 3.29
C ILE A 108 -17.98 7.52 2.52
N PHE A 109 -19.06 8.30 2.52
CA PHE A 109 -20.27 7.99 1.78
C PHE A 109 -20.15 8.41 0.32
N LYS A 110 -20.69 7.60 -0.58
CA LYS A 110 -20.93 7.95 -1.99
C LYS A 110 -22.40 7.66 -2.30
N ILE A 111 -23.13 8.71 -2.67
CA ILE A 111 -24.55 8.64 -3.02
C ILE A 111 -24.70 9.16 -4.44
N GLU A 112 -25.18 8.30 -5.31
CA GLU A 112 -25.54 8.60 -6.69
C GLU A 112 -27.06 8.52 -6.79
N SER A 113 -27.70 9.68 -7.01
CA SER A 113 -29.14 9.79 -7.23
C SER A 113 -29.50 9.35 -8.65
N THR A 114 -30.74 8.88 -8.84
CA THR A 114 -31.34 8.66 -10.15
C THR A 114 -31.84 9.96 -10.81
N GLY A 115 -31.81 11.08 -10.08
CA GLY A 115 -32.19 12.41 -10.56
C GLY A 115 -33.49 12.96 -9.98
N SER A 116 -34.26 12.16 -9.22
CA SER A 116 -35.51 12.64 -8.60
C SER A 116 -35.28 13.67 -7.49
N LEU A 117 -34.22 13.47 -6.68
CA LEU A 117 -33.78 14.40 -5.64
C LEU A 117 -32.26 14.49 -5.62
N PRO A 118 -31.65 15.64 -5.27
CA PRO A 118 -30.22 15.75 -5.06
C PRO A 118 -29.71 14.79 -3.96
N PRO A 119 -28.51 14.21 -4.09
CA PRO A 119 -27.93 13.31 -3.09
C PRO A 119 -27.89 13.87 -1.66
N GLU A 120 -27.65 15.17 -1.49
CA GLU A 120 -27.58 15.84 -0.19
C GLU A 120 -28.94 15.84 0.51
N VAL A 121 -30.01 16.03 -0.26
CA VAL A 121 -31.40 15.94 0.23
C VAL A 121 -31.73 14.50 0.60
N LEU A 122 -31.38 13.52 -0.25
CA LEU A 122 -31.61 12.11 0.04
C LEU A 122 -30.94 11.67 1.36
N PHE A 123 -29.70 12.10 1.61
CA PHE A 123 -29.00 11.78 2.85
C PHE A 123 -29.70 12.39 4.07
N THR A 124 -30.10 13.66 4.00
CA THR A 124 -30.76 14.34 5.12
C THR A 124 -32.15 13.78 5.42
N GLU A 125 -32.95 13.44 4.40
CA GLU A 125 -34.25 12.79 4.59
C GLU A 125 -34.10 11.38 5.18
N ALA A 126 -33.09 10.62 4.78
CA ALA A 126 -32.82 9.30 5.34
C ALA A 126 -32.52 9.34 6.85
N VAL A 127 -31.79 10.36 7.32
CA VAL A 127 -31.48 10.52 8.76
C VAL A 127 -32.74 10.83 9.58
N LYS A 128 -33.72 11.55 9.02
CA LYS A 128 -34.97 11.87 9.73
C LYS A 128 -35.88 10.66 9.98
N ILE A 129 -35.69 9.58 9.23
CA ILE A 129 -36.50 8.35 9.33
C ILE A 129 -35.98 7.42 10.43
N LEU A 130 -34.70 7.54 10.79
CA LEU A 130 -34.08 6.77 11.90
C LEU A 130 -34.62 7.22 13.26
#